data_AF-A0A0P8BUY6-F1
#
_entry.id   AF-A0A0P8BUY6-F1
#
_cell.length_a   1.000
_cell.length_b   1.000
_cell.length_c   1.000
_cell.angle_alpha   90.00
_cell.angle_beta   90.00
_cell.angle_gamma   90.00
#
_symmetry.space_group_name_H-M   'P 1'
#
loop_
_entity.id
_entity.type
_entity.pdbx_description
1 polymer ?
#
loop_
_entity_poly.entity_id
_entity_poly.type
_entity_poly.pdbx_seq_one_letter_code
_entity_poly.pdbx_strand_id
1 'polypeptide(L)'
;MALNFEFLFWFLTAMVGLLWVGYLIARVTLGPQAAGRNLFYSGPWLVLGAAIAIFLSLMGRYGLTILYGLYAVGVVLWLVSWPLRKRRAGALKLEVGRTSQNKILLWVGLAFVGLAIAMTIPLLDLFTGALVTPVSIAIGAVKIAFWWAIALLFIMLGLSDLEIRENGLSYLYSWQPWDRVEAFGWDDDKPNTLILRVVKRSPFSRRYVTMGIPPAQKNAVDQLIDDYICEADLAAEMDGDGVATS
;
A
#
# COMPACT_ATOMS: atom_id res chain seq x y z
N MET A 1 -28.19 16.11 12.81
CA MET A 1 -27.46 15.20 13.71
C MET A 1 -26.26 15.98 14.23
N ALA A 2 -26.22 16.29 15.53
CA ALA A 2 -25.11 17.07 16.08
C ALA A 2 -23.82 16.24 16.02
N LEU A 3 -22.74 16.85 15.54
CA LEU A 3 -21.43 16.20 15.49
C LEU A 3 -20.96 16.05 16.95
N ASN A 4 -20.82 14.82 17.44
CA ASN A 4 -20.37 14.60 18.81
C ASN A 4 -18.90 15.03 18.90
N PHE A 5 -18.66 16.18 19.54
CA PHE A 5 -17.32 16.76 19.69
C PHE A 5 -16.36 15.82 20.43
N GLU A 6 -16.86 15.03 21.39
CA GLU A 6 -16.04 14.05 22.09
C GLU A 6 -15.57 12.95 21.14
N PHE A 7 -16.47 12.43 20.31
CA PHE A 7 -16.11 11.43 19.29
C PHE A 7 -15.07 11.97 18.31
N LEU A 8 -15.27 13.19 17.80
CA LEU A 8 -14.33 13.83 16.87
C LEU A 8 -12.96 14.01 17.53
N PHE A 9 -12.91 14.47 18.78
CA PHE A 9 -11.68 14.65 19.53
C PHE A 9 -10.91 13.33 19.70
N TRP A 10 -11.60 12.25 20.13
CA TRP A 10 -10.98 10.94 20.29
C TRP A 10 -10.50 10.36 18.95
N PHE A 11 -11.28 10.54 17.89
CA PHE A 11 -10.91 10.10 16.54
C PHE A 11 -9.65 10.80 16.03
N LEU A 12 -9.59 12.14 16.14
CA LEU A 12 -8.42 12.92 15.72
C LEU A 12 -7.19 12.58 16.57
N THR A 13 -7.36 12.42 17.88
CA THR A 13 -6.27 12.02 18.79
C THR A 13 -5.72 10.64 18.41
N ALA A 14 -6.60 9.67 18.14
CA ALA A 14 -6.20 8.34 17.70
C ALA A 14 -5.46 8.40 16.35
N MET A 15 -5.93 9.21 15.40
CA MET A 15 -5.24 9.42 14.12
C MET A 15 -3.83 9.99 14.30
N VAL A 16 -3.68 11.02 15.13
CA VAL A 16 -2.35 11.61 15.43
C VAL A 16 -1.44 10.59 16.10
N GLY A 17 -1.97 9.80 17.05
CA GLY A 17 -1.23 8.71 17.70
C GLY A 17 -0.75 7.66 16.70
N LEU A 18 -1.63 7.19 15.82
CA LEU A 18 -1.27 6.21 14.76
C LEU A 18 -0.25 6.77 13.77
N LEU A 19 -0.39 8.05 13.38
CA LEU A 19 0.58 8.74 12.54
C LEU A 19 1.96 8.83 13.20
N TRP A 20 1.98 9.15 14.49
CA TRP A 20 3.22 9.24 15.26
C TRP A 20 3.90 7.88 15.39
N VAL A 21 3.14 6.83 15.71
CA VAL A 21 3.66 5.45 15.73
C VAL A 21 4.19 5.04 14.36
N GLY A 22 3.42 5.31 13.29
CA GLY A 22 3.86 5.05 11.92
C GLY A 22 5.14 5.78 11.54
N TYR A 23 5.28 7.04 11.96
CA TYR A 23 6.50 7.83 11.79
C TYR A 23 7.68 7.22 12.56
N LEU A 24 7.50 6.81 13.82
CA LEU A 24 8.57 6.17 14.59
C LEU A 24 9.04 4.87 13.95
N ILE A 25 8.11 4.01 13.52
CA ILE A 25 8.42 2.77 12.81
C ILE A 25 9.17 3.09 11.52
N ALA A 26 8.69 4.05 10.72
CA ALA A 26 9.35 4.49 9.49
C ALA A 26 10.74 5.06 9.76
N ARG A 27 10.92 5.82 10.85
CA ARG A 27 12.20 6.40 11.25
C ARG A 27 13.21 5.32 11.60
N VAL A 28 12.82 4.32 12.38
CA VAL A 28 13.69 3.19 12.75
C VAL A 28 14.02 2.35 11.53
N THR A 29 13.05 2.08 10.65
CA THR A 29 13.22 1.17 9.51
C THR A 29 13.89 1.82 8.30
N LEU A 30 13.53 3.05 7.95
CA LEU A 30 13.98 3.75 6.72
C LEU A 30 14.88 4.96 6.99
N GLY A 31 15.06 5.37 8.25
CA GLY A 31 15.85 6.56 8.59
C GLY A 31 15.00 7.84 8.70
N PRO A 32 15.53 8.89 9.33
CA PRO A 32 14.76 10.10 9.67
C PRO A 32 14.31 10.90 8.44
N GLN A 33 15.17 11.04 7.43
CA GLN A 33 14.83 11.79 6.22
C GLN A 33 13.73 11.10 5.42
N ALA A 34 13.84 9.79 5.20
CA ALA A 34 12.83 9.01 4.49
C ALA A 34 11.49 8.97 5.24
N ALA A 35 11.52 8.86 6.58
CA ALA A 35 10.32 8.88 7.41
C ALA A 35 9.57 10.22 7.33
N GLY A 36 10.29 11.35 7.42
CA GLY A 36 9.69 12.68 7.29
C GLY A 36 9.02 12.88 5.94
N ARG A 37 9.67 12.43 4.85
CA ARG A 37 9.08 12.47 3.51
C ARG A 37 7.83 11.60 3.41
N ASN A 38 7.87 10.38 3.94
CA ASN A 38 6.72 9.48 3.92
C ASN A 38 5.53 10.06 4.68
N LEU A 39 5.78 10.74 5.82
CA LEU A 39 4.74 11.47 6.57
C LEU A 39 4.15 12.62 5.74
N PHE A 40 4.99 13.41 5.07
CA PHE A 40 4.51 14.50 4.20
C PHE A 40 3.66 13.99 3.04
N TYR A 41 4.01 12.85 2.44
CA TYR A 41 3.21 12.24 1.39
C TYR A 41 1.91 11.62 1.89
N SER A 42 1.92 10.96 3.05
CA SER A 42 0.76 10.23 3.58
C SER A 42 -0.21 11.11 4.37
N GLY A 43 0.27 12.18 5.01
CA GLY A 43 -0.52 13.11 5.82
C GLY A 43 -1.74 13.68 5.09
N PRO A 44 -1.59 14.27 3.88
CA PRO A 44 -2.72 14.81 3.13
C PRO A 44 -3.78 13.75 2.80
N TRP A 45 -3.37 12.53 2.46
CA TRP A 45 -4.31 11.44 2.17
C TRP A 45 -5.08 10.99 3.40
N LEU A 46 -4.43 11.00 4.57
CA LEU A 46 -5.09 10.68 5.83
C LEU A 46 -6.08 11.76 6.25
N VAL A 47 -5.72 13.04 6.10
CA VAL A 47 -6.63 14.17 6.35
C VAL A 47 -7.82 14.12 5.38
N LEU A 48 -7.58 13.85 4.10
CA LEU A 48 -8.64 13.69 3.11
C LEU A 48 -9.55 12.50 3.44
N GLY A 49 -8.98 11.35 3.79
CA GLY A 49 -9.75 10.18 4.21
C GLY A 49 -10.60 10.44 5.44
N ALA A 50 -10.06 11.16 6.43
CA ALA A 50 -10.77 11.60 7.62
C ALA A 50 -11.92 12.56 7.28
N ALA A 51 -11.66 13.55 6.42
CA ALA A 51 -12.68 14.49 5.96
C ALA A 51 -13.83 13.77 5.23
N ILE A 52 -13.50 12.82 4.35
CA ILE A 52 -14.49 11.97 3.66
C ILE A 52 -15.30 11.15 4.66
N ALA A 53 -14.64 10.53 5.65
CA ALA A 53 -15.31 9.73 6.67
C ALA A 53 -16.27 10.58 7.52
N ILE A 54 -15.86 11.78 7.93
CA ILE A 54 -16.70 12.72 8.67
C ILE A 54 -17.88 13.17 7.81
N PHE A 55 -17.63 13.58 6.57
CA PHE A 55 -18.67 14.01 5.63
C PHE A 55 -19.71 12.91 5.39
N LEU A 56 -19.27 11.67 5.14
CA LEU A 56 -20.17 10.54 4.91
C LEU A 56 -20.90 10.10 6.18
N SER A 57 -20.32 10.32 7.36
CA SER A 57 -21.03 10.13 8.63
C SER A 57 -22.19 11.12 8.79
N LEU A 58 -22.03 12.35 8.29
CA LEU A 58 -23.08 13.37 8.31
C LEU A 58 -24.23 13.07 7.33
N MET A 59 -23.98 12.31 6.27
CA MET A 59 -25.01 11.83 5.33
C MET A 59 -25.91 10.71 5.90
N GLY A 60 -25.70 10.32 7.17
CA GLY A 60 -26.54 9.38 7.89
C GLY A 60 -26.07 7.92 7.84
N ARG A 61 -26.91 7.01 8.32
CA ARG A 61 -26.56 5.59 8.60
C ARG A 61 -26.04 4.82 7.37
N TYR A 62 -26.46 5.21 6.17
CA TYR A 62 -26.09 4.53 4.93
C TYR A 62 -24.78 5.04 4.31
N GLY A 63 -24.38 6.29 4.57
CA GLY A 63 -23.19 6.89 3.95
C GLY A 63 -21.91 6.11 4.25
N LEU A 64 -21.67 5.79 5.52
CA LEU A 64 -20.54 4.95 5.92
C LEU A 64 -20.63 3.52 5.39
N THR A 65 -21.85 2.95 5.32
CA THR A 65 -22.04 1.59 4.81
C THR A 65 -21.67 1.50 3.34
N ILE A 66 -22.03 2.50 2.54
CA ILE A 66 -21.64 2.59 1.12
C ILE A 66 -20.12 2.70 1.00
N LEU A 67 -19.47 3.55 1.82
CA LEU A 67 -18.00 3.66 1.82
C LEU A 67 -17.33 2.31 2.12
N TYR A 68 -17.82 1.59 3.13
CA TYR A 68 -17.32 0.27 3.49
C TYR A 68 -17.49 -0.74 2.35
N GLY A 69 -18.66 -0.74 1.69
CA GLY A 69 -18.91 -1.59 0.53
C GLY A 69 -17.99 -1.28 -0.64
N LEU A 70 -17.84 0.00 -1.00
CA LEU A 70 -16.94 0.44 -2.08
C LEU A 70 -15.49 0.08 -1.78
N TYR A 71 -15.04 0.26 -0.54
CA TYR A 71 -13.70 -0.14 -0.12
C TYR A 71 -13.51 -1.65 -0.24
N ALA A 72 -14.43 -2.46 0.29
CA ALA A 72 -14.33 -3.91 0.26
C ALA A 72 -14.27 -4.44 -1.19
N VAL A 73 -15.15 -3.93 -2.06
CA VAL A 73 -15.15 -4.25 -3.49
C VAL A 73 -13.84 -3.83 -4.15
N GLY A 74 -13.36 -2.62 -3.88
CA GLY A 74 -12.09 -2.13 -4.41
C GLY A 74 -10.89 -3.00 -4.03
N VAL A 75 -10.83 -3.44 -2.77
CA VAL A 75 -9.79 -4.36 -2.27
C VAL A 75 -9.89 -5.71 -2.98
N VAL A 76 -11.08 -6.29 -3.09
CA VAL A 76 -11.26 -7.58 -3.78
C VAL A 76 -10.84 -7.47 -5.24
N LEU A 77 -11.28 -6.43 -5.97
CA LEU A 77 -10.86 -6.19 -7.35
C LEU A 77 -9.35 -5.99 -7.45
N TRP A 78 -8.72 -5.29 -6.50
CA TRP A 78 -7.27 -5.09 -6.46
C TRP A 78 -6.51 -6.40 -6.26
N LEU A 79 -6.98 -7.27 -5.37
CA LEU A 79 -6.38 -8.58 -5.10
C LEU A 79 -6.59 -9.54 -6.28
N VAL A 80 -7.80 -9.59 -6.84
CA VAL A 80 -8.12 -10.44 -8.00
C VAL A 80 -7.36 -10.00 -9.25
N SER A 81 -7.07 -8.71 -9.40
CA SER A 81 -6.24 -8.21 -10.50
C SER A 81 -4.74 -8.46 -10.31
N TRP A 82 -4.29 -8.97 -9.16
CA TRP A 82 -2.87 -9.22 -8.90
C TRP A 82 -2.21 -10.20 -9.88
N PRO A 83 -2.77 -11.39 -10.18
CA PRO A 83 -2.16 -12.32 -11.12
C PRO A 83 -2.01 -11.70 -12.52
N LEU A 84 -2.95 -10.85 -12.93
CA LEU A 84 -2.87 -10.12 -14.19
C LEU A 84 -1.73 -9.10 -14.18
N ARG A 85 -1.57 -8.33 -13.09
CA ARG A 85 -0.42 -7.42 -12.92
C ARG A 85 0.90 -8.18 -12.92
N LYS A 86 0.96 -9.33 -12.24
CA LYS A 86 2.14 -10.19 -12.15
C LYS A 86 2.55 -10.74 -13.53
N ARG A 87 1.58 -11.16 -14.35
CA ARG A 87 1.82 -11.59 -15.74
C ARG A 87 2.38 -10.48 -16.62
N ARG A 88 1.88 -9.24 -16.48
CA ARG A 88 2.37 -8.09 -17.26
C ARG A 88 3.83 -7.72 -16.94
N ALA A 89 4.29 -8.03 -15.72
CA ALA A 89 5.67 -7.79 -15.33
C ALA A 89 6.69 -8.72 -16.03
N GLY A 90 6.26 -9.72 -16.80
CA GLY A 90 7.15 -10.60 -17.56
C GLY A 90 7.64 -11.81 -16.76
N ALA A 91 8.63 -12.55 -17.30
CA ALA A 91 9.17 -13.73 -16.62
C ALA A 91 9.94 -13.35 -15.35
N LEU A 92 9.97 -14.26 -14.38
CA LEU A 92 10.71 -14.09 -13.14
C LEU A 92 12.21 -14.24 -13.42
N LYS A 93 13.01 -13.25 -13.01
CA LYS A 93 14.48 -13.30 -13.09
C LYS A 93 15.10 -13.58 -11.74
N LEU A 94 14.65 -12.88 -10.70
CA LEU A 94 15.16 -13.06 -9.35
C LEU A 94 14.03 -12.92 -8.33
N GLU A 95 13.93 -13.90 -7.43
CA GLU A 95 13.04 -13.82 -6.27
C GLU A 95 13.82 -13.24 -5.09
N VAL A 96 13.50 -12.01 -4.71
CA VAL A 96 14.17 -11.30 -3.61
C VAL A 96 13.57 -11.71 -2.24
N GLY A 97 12.38 -12.28 -2.24
CA GLY A 97 11.68 -12.69 -1.03
C GLY A 97 11.07 -11.52 -0.26
N ARG A 98 10.77 -11.73 1.03
CA ARG A 98 10.02 -10.76 1.85
C ARG A 98 10.90 -9.64 2.35
N THR A 99 10.53 -8.41 2.00
CA THR A 99 11.14 -7.21 2.58
C THR A 99 10.73 -7.04 4.04
N SER A 100 11.49 -6.23 4.79
CA SER A 100 11.14 -5.87 6.17
C SER A 100 9.78 -5.20 6.29
N GLN A 101 9.36 -4.44 5.27
CA GLN A 101 8.04 -3.81 5.23
C GLN A 101 6.93 -4.86 5.16
N ASN A 102 7.12 -5.92 4.37
CA ASN A 102 6.15 -7.00 4.20
C ASN A 102 5.95 -7.74 5.53
N LYS A 103 7.04 -8.00 6.27
CA LYS A 103 6.96 -8.62 7.60
C LYS A 103 6.12 -7.78 8.57
N ILE A 104 6.30 -6.45 8.58
CA ILE A 104 5.50 -5.54 9.40
C ILE A 104 4.03 -5.57 8.97
N LEU A 105 3.76 -5.50 7.66
CA LEU A 105 2.39 -5.55 7.13
C LEU A 105 1.69 -6.86 7.47
N LEU A 106 2.41 -7.98 7.51
CA LEU A 106 1.87 -9.27 7.94
C LEU A 106 1.39 -9.23 9.39
N TRP A 107 2.24 -8.72 10.30
CA TRP A 107 1.88 -8.57 11.71
C TRP A 107 0.69 -7.62 11.91
N VAL A 108 0.66 -6.51 11.17
CA VAL A 108 -0.48 -5.60 11.14
C VAL A 108 -1.73 -6.33 10.66
N GLY A 109 -1.64 -7.11 9.58
CA GLY A 109 -2.75 -7.92 9.07
C GLY A 109 -3.28 -8.92 10.08
N LEU A 110 -2.41 -9.63 10.80
CA LEU A 110 -2.79 -10.54 11.88
C LEU A 110 -3.50 -9.81 13.04
N ALA A 111 -3.03 -8.62 13.41
CA ALA A 111 -3.74 -7.80 14.40
C ALA A 111 -5.13 -7.38 13.90
N PHE A 112 -5.25 -7.04 12.61
CA PHE A 112 -6.54 -6.74 11.98
C PHE A 112 -7.48 -7.95 11.89
N VAL A 113 -6.97 -9.20 11.84
CA VAL A 113 -7.83 -10.40 11.98
C VAL A 113 -8.48 -10.43 13.35
N GLY A 114 -7.71 -10.20 14.43
CA GLY A 114 -8.27 -10.11 15.78
C GLY A 114 -9.34 -9.02 15.89
N LEU A 115 -9.08 -7.85 15.32
CA LEU A 115 -10.06 -6.76 15.25
C LEU A 115 -11.29 -7.13 14.42
N ALA A 116 -11.12 -7.80 13.27
CA ALA A 116 -12.22 -8.22 12.41
C ALA A 116 -13.13 -9.23 13.13
N ILE A 117 -12.55 -10.17 13.89
CA ILE A 117 -13.29 -11.10 14.74
C ILE A 117 -14.08 -10.34 15.81
N ALA A 118 -13.41 -9.45 16.56
CA ALA A 118 -14.04 -8.65 17.60
C ALA A 118 -15.20 -7.80 17.08
N MET A 119 -15.07 -7.26 15.86
CA MET A 119 -16.13 -6.49 15.19
C MET A 119 -17.23 -7.37 14.59
N THR A 120 -16.93 -8.61 14.22
CA THR A 120 -17.91 -9.55 13.66
C THR A 120 -18.89 -10.02 14.72
N ILE A 121 -18.42 -10.33 15.93
CA ILE A 121 -19.25 -10.85 17.04
C ILE A 121 -20.51 -10.01 17.30
N PRO A 122 -20.43 -8.70 17.58
CA PRO A 122 -21.63 -7.88 17.84
C PRO A 122 -22.49 -7.68 16.58
N LEU A 123 -21.94 -7.90 15.38
CA LEU A 123 -22.70 -7.82 14.14
C LEU A 123 -23.49 -9.09 13.84
N LEU A 124 -23.18 -10.23 14.49
CA LEU A 124 -23.93 -11.48 14.33
C LEU A 124 -25.38 -11.33 14.79
N ASP A 125 -25.64 -10.48 15.78
CA ASP A 125 -27.00 -10.17 16.25
C ASP A 125 -27.89 -9.59 15.13
N LEU A 126 -27.29 -8.98 14.10
CA LEU A 126 -28.03 -8.47 12.92
C LEU A 126 -28.51 -9.60 11.98
N PHE A 127 -28.02 -10.82 12.17
CA PHE A 127 -28.36 -12.01 11.38
C PHE A 127 -29.26 -12.98 12.15
N THR A 128 -29.15 -13.04 13.48
CA THR A 128 -29.83 -14.03 14.32
C THR A 128 -30.83 -13.43 15.32
N GLY A 129 -30.87 -12.10 15.46
CA GLY A 129 -31.71 -11.41 16.45
C GLY A 129 -33.21 -11.43 16.16
N ALA A 130 -34.00 -11.02 17.17
CA ALA A 130 -35.46 -11.01 17.10
C ALA A 130 -36.07 -10.00 16.09
N LEU A 131 -35.27 -9.05 15.57
CA LEU A 131 -35.67 -8.00 14.64
C LEU A 131 -34.82 -8.01 13.36
N VAL A 132 -34.51 -9.20 12.86
CA VAL A 132 -33.78 -9.38 11.59
C VAL A 132 -34.61 -8.83 10.44
N THR A 133 -34.05 -7.87 9.71
CA THR A 133 -34.63 -7.32 8.49
C THR A 133 -33.65 -7.54 7.33
N PRO A 134 -34.12 -7.64 6.08
CA PRO A 134 -33.22 -7.75 4.92
C PRO A 134 -32.18 -6.62 4.86
N VAL A 135 -32.57 -5.41 5.27
CA VAL A 135 -31.70 -4.24 5.33
C VAL A 135 -30.64 -4.38 6.42
N SER A 136 -30.99 -4.88 7.62
CA SER A 136 -30.00 -5.09 8.69
C SER A 136 -28.97 -6.16 8.34
N ILE A 137 -29.41 -7.24 7.68
CA ILE A 137 -28.53 -8.29 7.15
C ILE A 137 -27.52 -7.69 6.15
N ALA A 138 -28.01 -6.91 5.17
CA ALA A 138 -27.15 -6.30 4.16
C ALA A 138 -26.11 -5.35 4.78
N ILE A 139 -26.53 -4.51 5.72
CA ILE A 139 -25.61 -3.61 6.44
C ILE A 139 -24.57 -4.40 7.25
N GLY A 140 -25.00 -5.44 7.96
CA GLY A 140 -24.11 -6.32 8.73
C GLY A 140 -23.07 -6.99 7.83
N ALA A 141 -23.52 -7.55 6.70
CA ALA A 141 -22.65 -8.22 5.74
C ALA A 141 -21.61 -7.28 5.15
N VAL A 142 -21.99 -6.06 4.75
CA VAL A 142 -21.06 -5.06 4.22
C VAL A 142 -20.00 -4.65 5.26
N LYS A 143 -20.40 -4.46 6.52
CA LYS A 143 -19.46 -4.13 7.60
C LYS A 143 -18.48 -5.26 7.89
N ILE A 144 -18.97 -6.50 7.94
CA ILE A 144 -18.11 -7.69 8.11
C ILE A 144 -17.14 -7.80 6.94
N ALA A 145 -17.64 -7.71 5.70
CA ALA A 145 -16.82 -7.77 4.50
C ALA A 145 -15.72 -6.71 4.49
N PHE A 146 -16.01 -5.49 4.93
CA PHE A 146 -15.03 -4.42 5.04
C PHE A 146 -13.87 -4.76 5.99
N TRP A 147 -14.17 -5.18 7.23
CA TRP A 147 -13.12 -5.50 8.21
C TRP A 147 -12.26 -6.68 7.76
N TRP A 148 -12.88 -7.71 7.19
CA TRP A 148 -12.15 -8.85 6.63
C TRP A 148 -11.34 -8.47 5.39
N ALA A 149 -11.85 -7.60 4.53
CA ALA A 149 -11.11 -7.10 3.37
C ALA A 149 -9.82 -6.38 3.79
N ILE A 150 -9.87 -5.55 4.84
CA ILE A 150 -8.67 -4.88 5.39
C ILE A 150 -7.67 -5.93 5.89
N ALA A 151 -8.11 -6.89 6.71
CA ALA A 151 -7.24 -7.92 7.27
C ALA A 151 -6.58 -8.75 6.15
N LEU A 152 -7.37 -9.20 5.17
CA LEU A 152 -6.89 -9.96 4.01
C LEU A 152 -5.92 -9.16 3.15
N LEU A 153 -6.20 -7.87 2.92
CA LEU A 153 -5.30 -6.99 2.18
C LEU A 153 -3.91 -6.95 2.83
N PHE A 154 -3.84 -6.69 4.14
CA PHE A 154 -2.57 -6.61 4.85
C PHE A 154 -1.84 -7.95 4.91
N ILE A 155 -2.57 -9.06 5.10
CA ILE A 155 -1.97 -10.40 5.07
C ILE A 155 -1.39 -10.68 3.68
N MET A 156 -2.15 -10.46 2.61
CA MET A 156 -1.69 -10.69 1.25
C MET A 156 -0.49 -9.81 0.91
N LEU A 157 -0.49 -8.54 1.34
CA LEU A 157 0.67 -7.65 1.20
C LEU A 157 1.87 -8.18 1.97
N GLY A 158 1.67 -8.64 3.21
CA GLY A 158 2.75 -9.16 4.03
C GLY A 158 3.32 -10.50 3.57
N LEU A 159 2.51 -11.31 2.88
CA LEU A 159 2.94 -12.58 2.28
C LEU A 159 3.58 -12.41 0.90
N SER A 160 3.36 -11.28 0.22
CA SER A 160 3.96 -11.03 -1.08
C SER A 160 5.47 -10.96 -0.97
N ASP A 161 6.15 -11.61 -1.91
CA ASP A 161 7.58 -11.47 -2.10
C ASP A 161 7.87 -10.35 -3.09
N LEU A 162 9.04 -9.71 -2.92
CA LEU A 162 9.59 -8.81 -3.92
C LEU A 162 10.20 -9.67 -5.02
N GLU A 163 9.73 -9.48 -6.24
CA GLU A 163 10.18 -10.22 -7.41
C GLU A 163 10.73 -9.25 -8.44
N ILE A 164 11.93 -9.55 -8.94
CA ILE A 164 12.49 -8.86 -10.09
C ILE A 164 12.13 -9.66 -11.34
N ARG A 165 11.48 -8.99 -12.28
CA ARG A 165 10.97 -9.56 -13.52
C ARG A 165 11.49 -8.77 -14.71
N GLU A 166 11.31 -9.33 -15.90
CA GLU A 166 11.79 -8.76 -17.17
C GLU A 166 11.37 -7.31 -17.37
N ASN A 167 10.11 -6.97 -17.09
CA ASN A 167 9.57 -5.64 -17.36
C ASN A 167 9.55 -4.75 -16.12
N GLY A 168 10.18 -5.16 -15.01
CA GLY A 168 10.28 -4.33 -13.81
C GLY A 168 10.25 -5.07 -12.49
N LEU A 169 10.12 -4.28 -11.43
CA LEU A 169 9.95 -4.75 -10.07
C LEU A 169 8.47 -5.03 -9.81
N SER A 170 8.19 -6.26 -9.38
CA SER A 170 6.85 -6.72 -9.05
C SER A 170 6.76 -7.00 -7.56
N TYR A 171 5.92 -6.22 -6.88
CA TYR A 171 5.52 -6.45 -5.50
C TYR A 171 4.03 -6.14 -5.36
N LEU A 172 3.28 -6.85 -4.49
CA LEU A 172 1.80 -6.72 -4.45
C LEU A 172 1.33 -5.28 -4.24
N TYR A 173 2.12 -4.49 -3.52
CA TYR A 173 1.86 -3.07 -3.26
C TYR A 173 1.98 -2.20 -4.52
N SER A 174 2.94 -2.52 -5.40
CA SER A 174 3.23 -1.72 -6.59
C SER A 174 3.99 -2.52 -7.64
N TRP A 175 3.55 -2.41 -8.89
CA TRP A 175 4.37 -2.76 -10.05
C TRP A 175 5.11 -1.51 -10.53
N GLN A 176 6.43 -1.61 -10.65
CA GLN A 176 7.31 -0.52 -11.04
C GLN A 176 8.11 -0.96 -12.27
N PRO A 177 7.67 -0.60 -13.49
CA PRO A 177 8.40 -0.98 -14.69
C PRO A 177 9.74 -0.25 -14.81
N TRP A 178 10.69 -0.90 -15.49
CA TRP A 178 12.06 -0.43 -15.63
C TRP A 178 12.18 0.91 -16.34
N ASP A 179 11.37 1.15 -17.38
CA ASP A 179 11.31 2.41 -18.17
C ASP A 179 11.02 3.67 -17.33
N ARG A 180 10.76 3.52 -16.04
CA ARG A 180 10.45 4.61 -15.11
C ARG A 180 11.51 4.82 -14.06
N VAL A 181 12.45 3.91 -13.93
CA VAL A 181 13.54 4.01 -12.96
C VAL A 181 14.59 4.90 -13.63
N GLU A 182 14.70 6.15 -13.18
CA GLU A 182 15.69 7.11 -13.69
C GLU A 182 17.08 6.81 -13.15
N ALA A 183 17.15 6.34 -11.91
CA ALA A 183 18.38 6.06 -11.22
C ALA A 183 18.12 5.13 -10.05
N PHE A 184 19.15 4.39 -9.65
CA PHE A 184 19.16 3.61 -8.44
C PHE A 184 20.39 3.98 -7.60
N GLY A 185 20.34 3.66 -6.32
CA GLY A 185 21.45 3.81 -5.41
C GLY A 185 21.18 3.10 -4.11
N TRP A 186 22.23 2.82 -3.36
CA TRP A 186 22.12 2.27 -2.01
C TRP A 186 22.14 3.41 -0.99
N ASP A 187 21.39 3.26 0.10
CA ASP A 187 21.44 4.20 1.22
C ASP A 187 22.76 4.02 1.98
N ASP A 188 23.53 5.12 2.10
CA ASP A 188 24.82 5.14 2.81
C ASP A 188 24.68 4.81 4.29
N ASP A 189 23.58 5.25 4.92
CA ASP A 189 23.30 5.00 6.34
C ASP A 189 22.81 3.56 6.57
N LYS A 190 22.23 2.95 5.55
CA LYS A 190 21.59 1.63 5.61
C LYS A 190 21.91 0.81 4.37
N PRO A 191 23.05 0.08 4.34
CA PRO A 191 23.61 -0.53 3.13
C PRO A 191 22.73 -1.60 2.48
N ASN A 192 21.65 -2.02 3.13
CA ASN A 192 20.66 -2.98 2.63
C ASN A 192 19.38 -2.32 2.08
N THR A 193 19.34 -0.99 1.99
CA THR A 193 18.18 -0.24 1.49
C THR A 193 18.47 0.27 0.09
N LEU A 194 17.72 -0.25 -0.88
CA LEU A 194 17.74 0.22 -2.26
C LEU A 194 16.84 1.45 -2.39
N ILE A 195 17.38 2.52 -2.95
CA ILE A 195 16.67 3.75 -3.27
C ILE A 195 16.53 3.82 -4.78
N LEU A 196 15.29 3.77 -5.26
CA LEU A 196 14.95 3.91 -6.67
C LEU A 196 14.35 5.29 -6.89
N ARG A 197 14.94 6.04 -7.82
CA ARG A 197 14.38 7.29 -8.30
C ARG A 197 13.48 7.01 -9.50
N VAL A 198 12.23 7.43 -9.40
CA VAL A 198 11.18 7.12 -10.35
C VAL A 198 10.63 8.41 -10.99
N VAL A 199 10.37 8.36 -12.29
CA VAL A 199 9.71 9.45 -13.04
C VAL A 199 8.34 9.76 -12.42
N LYS A 200 8.10 11.03 -12.07
CA LYS A 200 6.82 11.46 -11.47
C LYS A 200 5.70 11.40 -12.50
N ARG A 201 4.62 10.65 -12.20
CA ARG A 201 3.37 10.68 -12.98
C ARG A 201 2.44 11.84 -12.64
N SER A 202 2.49 12.30 -11.39
CA SER A 202 1.57 13.28 -10.84
C SER A 202 2.24 14.04 -9.70
N PRO A 203 1.74 15.23 -9.29
CA PRO A 203 2.27 15.96 -8.15
C PRO A 203 2.21 15.14 -6.84
N PHE A 204 1.32 14.15 -6.78
CA PHE A 204 1.15 13.26 -5.63
C PHE A 204 1.93 11.94 -5.74
N SER A 205 2.58 11.68 -6.89
CA SER A 205 3.38 10.48 -7.10
C SER A 205 4.70 10.57 -6.35
N ARG A 206 5.09 9.47 -5.69
CA ARG A 206 6.40 9.37 -5.06
C ARG A 206 7.49 9.38 -6.13
N ARG A 207 8.50 10.23 -5.96
CA ARG A 207 9.70 10.26 -6.80
C ARG A 207 10.75 9.24 -6.35
N TYR A 208 10.69 8.82 -5.08
CA TYR A 208 11.66 7.89 -4.51
C TYR A 208 10.92 6.72 -3.89
N VAL A 209 11.35 5.52 -4.24
CA VAL A 209 10.87 4.27 -3.68
C VAL A 209 12.02 3.63 -2.94
N THR A 210 11.81 3.34 -1.65
CA THR A 210 12.83 2.72 -0.81
C THR A 210 12.40 1.31 -0.43
N MET A 211 13.29 0.35 -0.66
CA MET A 211 13.04 -1.07 -0.43
C MET A 211 14.18 -1.69 0.37
N GLY A 212 13.85 -2.45 1.41
CA GLY A 212 14.84 -3.21 2.17
C GLY A 212 15.10 -4.55 1.49
N ILE A 213 16.32 -4.74 1.00
CA ILE A 213 16.77 -5.96 0.31
C ILE A 213 17.53 -6.85 1.31
N PRO A 214 17.30 -8.18 1.32
CA PRO A 214 18.10 -9.08 2.13
C PRO A 214 19.59 -9.01 1.75
N PRO A 215 20.53 -8.97 2.72
CA PRO A 215 21.95 -8.77 2.45
C PRO A 215 22.53 -9.87 1.54
N ALA A 216 22.02 -11.09 1.64
CA ALA A 216 22.45 -12.23 0.82
C ALA A 216 22.18 -12.05 -0.69
N GLN A 217 21.26 -11.17 -1.05
CA GLN A 217 20.85 -10.97 -2.44
C GLN A 217 21.30 -9.61 -3.00
N LYS A 218 21.96 -8.79 -2.18
CA LYS A 218 22.41 -7.44 -2.57
C LYS A 218 23.17 -7.46 -3.89
N ASN A 219 24.20 -8.29 -4.01
CA ASN A 219 25.05 -8.36 -5.19
C ASN A 219 24.30 -8.82 -6.45
N ALA A 220 23.36 -9.76 -6.30
CA ALA A 220 22.55 -10.25 -7.41
C ALA A 220 21.56 -9.19 -7.91
N VAL A 221 21.00 -8.39 -6.99
CA VAL A 221 20.14 -7.26 -7.32
C VAL A 221 20.94 -6.15 -8.01
N ASP A 222 22.15 -5.88 -7.53
CA ASP A 222 23.05 -4.85 -8.09
C ASP A 222 23.39 -5.16 -9.55
N GLN A 223 23.92 -6.36 -9.81
CA GLN A 223 24.26 -6.82 -11.16
C GLN A 223 23.07 -6.74 -12.12
N LEU A 224 21.90 -7.20 -11.67
CA LEU A 224 20.73 -7.25 -12.52
C LEU A 224 20.16 -5.85 -12.81
N ILE A 225 20.23 -4.92 -11.85
CA ILE A 225 19.81 -3.54 -12.07
C ILE A 225 20.78 -2.81 -13.00
N ASP A 226 22.10 -3.01 -12.84
CA ASP A 226 23.12 -2.44 -13.71
C ASP A 226 22.90 -2.87 -15.17
N ASP A 227 22.65 -4.15 -15.41
CA ASP A 227 22.39 -4.68 -16.75
C ASP A 227 21.17 -4.00 -17.40
N TYR A 228 20.05 -3.89 -16.67
CA TYR A 228 18.80 -3.33 -17.20
C TYR A 228 18.81 -1.81 -17.36
N ILE A 229 19.52 -1.07 -16.50
CA ILE A 229 19.59 0.39 -16.62
C ILE A 229 20.58 0.80 -17.71
N CYS A 230 21.72 0.13 -17.82
CA CYS A 230 22.64 0.35 -18.94
C CYS A 230 21.97 0.06 -20.29
N GLU A 231 21.20 -1.03 -20.38
CA GLU A 231 20.45 -1.36 -21.60
C GLU A 231 19.36 -0.34 -21.93
N ALA A 232 18.67 0.20 -20.93
CA ALA A 232 17.67 1.26 -21.11
C ALA A 232 18.29 2.58 -21.59
N ASP A 233 19.45 2.98 -21.05
CA ASP A 233 20.17 4.18 -21.47
C ASP A 233 20.69 4.03 -22.92
N LEU A 234 21.26 2.86 -23.27
CA LEU A 234 21.69 2.54 -24.64
C LEU A 234 20.53 2.56 -25.65
N ALA A 235 19.38 1.99 -25.29
CA ALA A 235 18.19 2.02 -26.15
C ALA A 235 17.67 3.44 -26.35
N ALA A 236 17.67 4.27 -25.30
CA ALA A 236 17.25 5.67 -25.38
C ALA A 236 18.19 6.52 -26.26
N GLU A 237 19.50 6.27 -26.24
CA GLU A 237 20.47 6.90 -27.16
C GLU A 237 20.24 6.47 -28.61
N MET A 238 20.04 5.16 -28.85
CA MET A 238 19.81 4.63 -30.20
C MET A 238 18.48 5.12 -30.82
N ASP A 239 17.43 5.27 -30.01
CA ASP A 239 16.14 5.80 -30.46
C ASP A 239 16.14 7.34 -30.58
N GLY A 240 16.98 8.03 -29.78
CA GLY A 240 17.15 9.48 -29.80
C GLY A 240 17.90 10.00 -31.04
N ASP A 241 18.87 9.24 -31.54
CA ASP A 241 19.62 9.57 -32.76
C ASP A 241 18.79 9.41 -34.05
N GLY A 242 17.59 8.80 -33.98
CA GLY A 242 16.67 8.64 -35.11
C GLY A 242 15.76 9.84 -35.40
N VAL A 243 15.73 10.87 -34.56
CA VAL A 243 14.76 12.00 -34.67
C VAL A 243 15.40 13.32 -35.12
N ALA A 244 16.72 13.38 -35.27
CA ALA A 244 17.42 14.54 -35.83
C ALA A 244 17.66 14.38 -37.34
N THR A 245 16.60 14.34 -38.16
CA THR A 245 16.62 14.70 -39.60
C THR A 245 15.20 14.68 -40.20
N SER A 246 14.45 15.75 -40.00
CA SER A 246 13.54 16.33 -41.02
C SER A 246 13.04 17.70 -40.59
#